data_AF-A0A4D7JJW7-F1
#
_entry.id   AF-A0A4D7JJW7-F1
#
_cell.length_a   1.000
_cell.length_b   1.000
_cell.length_c   1.000
_cell.angle_alpha   90.00
_cell.angle_beta   90.00
_cell.angle_gamma   90.00
#
_symmetry.space_group_name_H-M   'P 1'
#
loop_
_entity.id
_entity.type
_entity.pdbx_description
1 polymer ?
#
loop_
_entity_poly.entity_id
_entity_poly.type
_entity_poly.pdbx_seq_one_letter_code
_entity_poly.pdbx_strand_id
1 'polypeptide(L)'
;MLKNQSLFLSALVVLILFSGSSCKREYSSERLVEFDENVFPETDEKIKFIEERIALNPNNPENYYLKAEALRNVGKYTDALEQIDKALALDSSDGNYYLLKADVLHKKGFVTRSLFLL
;
A
#
# COMPACT_ATOMS: atom_id res chain seq x y z
N MET A 1 49.34 -22.84 -35.12
CA MET A 1 49.44 -22.67 -33.65
C MET A 1 48.72 -21.38 -33.23
N LEU A 2 47.37 -21.36 -33.12
CA LEU A 2 46.62 -20.25 -32.48
C LEU A 2 45.09 -20.51 -32.30
N LYS A 3 44.55 -21.72 -32.52
CA LYS A 3 43.10 -22.00 -32.34
C LYS A 3 42.69 -22.59 -30.98
N ASN A 4 43.63 -23.11 -30.17
CA ASN A 4 43.32 -23.76 -28.89
C ASN A 4 43.44 -22.86 -27.64
N GLN A 5 43.88 -21.61 -27.78
CA GLN A 5 43.89 -20.64 -26.66
C GLN A 5 42.49 -20.04 -26.42
N SER A 6 41.66 -19.95 -27.48
CA SER A 6 40.30 -19.38 -27.41
C SER A 6 39.29 -20.28 -26.69
N LEU A 7 39.47 -21.60 -26.73
CA LEU A 7 38.57 -22.58 -26.10
C LEU A 7 38.79 -22.73 -24.59
N PHE A 8 40.01 -22.46 -24.11
CA PHE A 8 40.32 -22.47 -22.67
C PHE A 8 39.83 -21.20 -21.97
N LEU A 9 39.82 -20.04 -22.66
CA LEU A 9 39.26 -18.80 -22.12
C LEU A 9 37.74 -18.89 -21.94
N SER A 10 37.02 -19.56 -22.84
CA SER A 10 35.56 -19.69 -22.74
C SER A 10 35.11 -20.61 -21.61
N ALA A 11 35.89 -21.64 -21.27
CA ALA A 11 35.54 -22.57 -20.20
C ALA A 11 35.75 -21.99 -18.79
N LEU A 12 36.68 -21.04 -18.64
CA LEU A 12 37.02 -20.44 -17.35
C LEU A 12 35.99 -19.36 -16.92
N VAL A 13 35.36 -18.68 -17.88
CA VAL A 13 34.30 -17.70 -17.63
C VAL A 13 33.00 -18.36 -17.12
N VAL A 14 32.70 -19.58 -17.55
CA VAL A 14 31.48 -20.31 -17.14
C VAL A 14 31.58 -20.83 -15.70
N LEU A 15 32.78 -21.11 -15.19
CA LEU A 15 33.00 -21.56 -13.81
C LEU A 15 32.93 -20.42 -12.77
N ILE A 16 33.23 -19.18 -13.17
CA ILE A 16 33.12 -17.99 -12.29
C ILE A 16 31.64 -17.64 -12.02
N LEU A 17 30.72 -18.06 -12.90
CA LEU A 17 29.27 -17.82 -12.73
C LEU A 17 28.58 -18.81 -11.78
N PHE A 18 29.25 -19.90 -11.35
CA PHE A 18 28.63 -20.95 -10.53
C PHE A 18 29.17 -21.05 -9.08
N SER A 19 30.21 -20.30 -8.70
CA SER A 19 30.79 -20.36 -7.33
C SER A 19 30.85 -18.99 -6.64
N GLY A 20 29.74 -18.27 -6.63
CA GLY A 20 29.58 -16.97 -5.97
C GLY A 20 28.39 -16.93 -5.00
N SER A 21 28.21 -17.95 -4.16
CA SER A 21 27.19 -17.94 -3.10
C SER A 21 27.64 -17.10 -1.91
N SER A 22 27.21 -15.83 -1.85
CA SER A 22 26.59 -15.19 -0.68
C SER A 22 26.52 -13.66 -0.84
N CYS A 23 25.53 -13.18 -1.59
CA CYS A 23 24.63 -12.09 -1.23
C CYS A 23 23.79 -11.82 -2.50
N LYS A 24 22.60 -12.42 -2.59
CA LYS A 24 21.69 -12.15 -3.71
C LYS A 24 21.34 -10.67 -3.70
N ARG A 25 21.89 -9.90 -4.64
CA ARG A 25 21.39 -8.59 -5.03
C ARG A 25 21.27 -8.56 -6.55
N GLU A 26 20.29 -9.31 -7.02
CA GLU A 26 19.77 -9.16 -8.36
C GLU A 26 18.73 -8.03 -8.30
N TYR A 27 19.00 -6.96 -9.03
CA TYR A 27 18.11 -5.81 -9.17
C TYR A 27 16.93 -6.26 -10.04
N SER A 28 15.90 -6.80 -9.39
CA SER A 28 14.67 -7.29 -10.02
C SER A 28 13.87 -6.14 -10.63
N SER A 29 13.80 -6.10 -11.96
CA SER A 29 12.94 -5.17 -12.72
C SER A 29 11.48 -5.64 -12.85
N GLU A 30 11.04 -6.55 -11.97
CA GLU A 30 9.64 -7.00 -11.84
C GLU A 30 9.20 -6.94 -10.38
N ARG A 31 9.57 -5.85 -9.69
CA ARG A 31 9.11 -5.57 -8.33
C ARG A 31 7.61 -5.20 -8.39
N LEU A 32 6.73 -6.21 -8.47
CA LEU A 32 5.45 -6.11 -7.78
C LEU A 32 5.82 -5.87 -6.33
N VAL A 33 5.73 -4.60 -5.91
CA VAL A 33 5.76 -4.26 -4.51
C VAL A 33 4.52 -4.95 -3.95
N GLU A 34 4.68 -6.15 -3.40
CA GLU A 34 3.75 -6.64 -2.39
C GLU A 34 3.79 -5.57 -1.30
N PHE A 35 2.82 -4.67 -1.38
CA PHE A 35 2.53 -3.69 -0.37
C PHE A 35 2.10 -4.54 0.81
N ASP A 36 3.05 -4.85 1.70
CA ASP A 36 2.76 -5.62 2.90
C ASP A 36 1.63 -4.88 3.62
N GLU A 37 0.42 -5.45 3.59
CA GLU A 37 -0.76 -4.85 4.19
C GLU A 37 -0.55 -4.58 5.69
N ASN A 38 0.45 -5.24 6.29
CA ASN A 38 0.81 -5.18 7.70
C ASN A 38 1.84 -4.09 8.08
N VAL A 39 2.05 -3.06 7.25
CA VAL A 39 2.99 -1.96 7.58
C VAL A 39 2.57 -1.20 8.86
N PHE A 40 1.28 -1.25 9.25
CA PHE A 40 0.75 -0.54 10.42
C PHE A 40 -0.15 -1.45 11.29
N PRO A 41 0.44 -2.36 12.09
CA PRO A 41 -0.33 -3.35 12.87
C PRO A 41 -1.33 -2.71 13.84
N GLU A 42 -1.00 -1.55 14.43
CA GLU A 42 -1.94 -0.81 15.29
C GLU A 42 -3.18 -0.31 14.53
N THR A 43 -3.06 -0.05 13.24
CA THR A 43 -4.20 0.39 12.41
C THR A 43 -5.08 -0.80 12.04
N ASP A 44 -4.50 -1.97 11.78
CA ASP A 44 -5.27 -3.16 11.42
C ASP A 44 -6.10 -3.66 12.61
N GLU A 45 -5.54 -3.65 13.82
CA GLU A 45 -6.29 -3.95 15.04
C GLU A 45 -7.43 -2.92 15.26
N LYS A 46 -7.17 -1.63 15.05
CA LYS A 46 -8.19 -0.58 15.15
C LYS A 46 -9.30 -0.78 14.14
N ILE A 47 -8.97 -1.08 12.88
CA ILE A 47 -9.95 -1.31 11.82
C ILE A 47 -10.81 -2.53 12.15
N LYS A 48 -10.19 -3.63 12.60
CA LYS A 48 -10.91 -4.84 12.99
C LYS A 48 -11.90 -4.58 14.12
N PHE A 49 -11.48 -3.86 15.16
CA PHE A 49 -12.38 -3.47 16.25
C PHE A 49 -13.56 -2.63 15.76
N ILE A 50 -13.32 -1.71 14.82
CA ILE A 50 -14.39 -0.91 14.20
C ILE A 50 -15.33 -1.79 13.37
N GLU A 51 -14.81 -2.80 12.65
CA GLU A 51 -15.63 -3.74 11.88
C GLU A 51 -16.55 -4.57 12.77
N GLU A 52 -16.08 -5.01 13.93
CA GLU A 52 -16.93 -5.67 14.93
C GLU A 52 -18.05 -4.74 15.41
N ARG A 53 -17.74 -3.45 15.65
CA ARG A 53 -18.76 -2.44 16.00
C ARG A 53 -19.77 -2.21 14.88
N ILE A 54 -19.33 -2.22 13.62
CA ILE A 54 -20.22 -2.11 12.45
C ILE A 54 -21.12 -3.35 12.36
N ALA A 55 -20.60 -4.55 12.62
CA ALA A 55 -21.39 -5.77 12.62
C ALA A 55 -22.47 -5.76 13.73
N LEU A 56 -22.15 -5.20 14.90
CA LEU A 56 -23.09 -5.04 16.02
C LEU A 56 -24.13 -3.94 15.78
N ASN A 57 -23.72 -2.83 15.16
CA ASN A 57 -24.61 -1.72 14.82
C ASN A 57 -24.24 -1.10 13.46
N PRO A 58 -24.83 -1.61 12.36
CA PRO A 58 -24.52 -1.14 11.01
C PRO A 58 -25.17 0.21 10.68
N ASN A 59 -26.05 0.74 11.54
CA ASN A 59 -26.73 2.01 11.32
C ASN A 59 -26.08 3.17 12.09
N ASN A 60 -24.92 2.95 12.73
CA ASN A 60 -24.19 4.02 13.38
C ASN A 60 -23.21 4.69 12.39
N PRO A 61 -23.48 5.93 11.94
CA PRO A 61 -22.60 6.66 11.01
C PRO A 61 -21.20 6.90 11.58
N GLU A 62 -21.07 7.05 12.91
CA GLU A 62 -19.80 7.28 13.59
C GLU A 62 -18.82 6.12 13.38
N ASN A 63 -19.30 4.87 13.33
CA ASN A 63 -18.44 3.72 13.10
C ASN A 63 -17.77 3.79 11.71
N TYR A 64 -18.50 4.21 10.68
CA TYR A 64 -17.96 4.38 9.34
C TYR A 64 -17.01 5.57 9.25
N TYR A 65 -17.32 6.67 9.95
CA TYR A 65 -16.41 7.80 10.11
C TYR A 65 -15.09 7.40 10.76
N LEU A 66 -15.11 6.65 11.87
CA LEU A 66 -13.91 6.17 12.55
C LEU A 66 -13.08 5.24 11.65
N LYS A 67 -13.74 4.39 10.86
CA LYS A 67 -13.06 3.53 9.88
C LYS A 67 -12.38 4.37 8.80
N ALA A 68 -13.07 5.37 8.27
CA ALA A 68 -12.50 6.30 7.28
C ALA A 68 -11.27 7.03 7.83
N GLU A 69 -11.32 7.47 9.08
CA GLU A 69 -10.21 8.16 9.73
C GLU A 69 -8.96 7.26 9.83
N ALA A 70 -9.15 6.01 10.24
CA ALA A 70 -8.08 5.01 10.30
C ALA A 70 -7.48 4.76 8.90
N LEU A 71 -8.32 4.57 7.89
CA LEU A 71 -7.90 4.34 6.50
C LEU A 71 -7.16 5.54 5.90
N ARG A 72 -7.59 6.77 6.20
CA ARG A 72 -6.88 8.00 5.82
C ARG A 72 -5.47 8.00 6.40
N ASN A 73 -5.31 7.63 7.67
CA ASN A 73 -4.02 7.69 8.36
C ASN A 73 -3.00 6.72 7.74
N VAL A 74 -3.43 5.58 7.21
CA VAL A 74 -2.57 4.63 6.48
C VAL A 74 -2.46 4.93 4.98
N GLY A 75 -3.03 6.04 4.51
CA GLY A 75 -2.95 6.44 3.10
C GLY A 75 -3.89 5.69 2.15
N LYS A 76 -4.78 4.83 2.67
CA LYS A 76 -5.85 4.15 1.90
C LYS A 76 -6.99 5.13 1.61
N TYR A 77 -6.70 6.19 0.84
CA TYR A 77 -7.62 7.32 0.64
C TYR A 77 -8.90 6.95 -0.13
N THR A 78 -8.84 5.99 -1.07
CA THR A 78 -10.03 5.55 -1.81
C THR A 78 -11.00 4.84 -0.87
N ASP A 79 -10.52 3.87 -0.09
CA ASP A 79 -11.33 3.13 0.87
C ASP A 79 -11.88 4.05 1.96
N ALA A 80 -11.11 5.05 2.39
CA ALA A 80 -11.56 6.07 3.32
C ALA A 80 -12.77 6.85 2.78
N LEU A 81 -12.73 7.28 1.51
CA LEU A 81 -13.85 7.99 0.88
C LEU A 81 -15.12 7.13 0.85
N GLU A 82 -15.01 5.84 0.55
CA GLU A 82 -16.16 4.94 0.56
C GLU A 82 -16.82 4.84 1.94
N GLN A 83 -16.03 4.80 3.02
CA GLN A 83 -16.60 4.78 4.36
C GLN A 83 -17.21 6.12 4.75
N ILE A 84 -16.63 7.25 4.31
CA ILE A 84 -17.22 8.58 4.53
C ILE A 84 -18.56 8.70 3.81
N ASP A 85 -18.67 8.18 2.59
CA ASP A 85 -19.92 8.19 1.83
C ASP A 85 -21.00 7.35 2.51
N LYS A 86 -20.63 6.23 3.15
CA LYS A 86 -21.56 5.46 4.00
C LYS A 86 -21.99 6.23 5.24
N ALA A 87 -21.07 6.90 5.93
CA ALA A 87 -21.40 7.74 7.09
C ALA A 87 -22.40 8.84 6.70
N LEU A 88 -22.13 9.55 5.59
CA LEU A 88 -22.99 10.60 5.04
C LEU A 88 -24.36 10.09 4.57
N ALA A 89 -24.43 8.86 4.06
CA ALA A 89 -25.68 8.24 3.66
C ALA A 89 -26.58 7.88 4.87
N LEU A 90 -25.97 7.55 6.01
CA LEU A 90 -26.68 7.27 7.25
C LEU A 90 -27.08 8.54 8.00
N ASP A 91 -26.16 9.50 8.08
CA ASP A 91 -26.39 10.81 8.68
C ASP A 91 -25.54 11.87 7.97
N SER A 92 -26.21 12.88 7.43
CA SER A 92 -25.59 14.00 6.73
C SER A 92 -25.57 15.29 7.55
N SER A 93 -26.01 15.23 8.82
CA SER A 93 -26.09 16.39 9.71
C SER A 93 -24.76 16.73 10.38
N ASP A 94 -23.86 15.74 10.55
CA ASP A 94 -22.55 15.97 11.13
C ASP A 94 -21.58 16.58 10.12
N GLY A 95 -21.20 17.85 10.37
CA GLY A 95 -20.22 18.58 9.58
C GLY A 95 -18.84 17.92 9.51
N ASN A 96 -18.47 17.12 10.53
CA ASN A 96 -17.17 16.44 10.59
C ASN A 96 -16.96 15.47 9.44
N TYR A 97 -18.03 14.86 8.91
CA TYR A 97 -17.93 13.92 7.80
C TYR A 97 -17.49 14.63 6.52
N TYR A 98 -18.00 15.84 6.28
CA TYR A 98 -17.58 16.68 5.16
C TYR A 98 -16.16 17.20 5.33
N LEU A 99 -15.77 17.58 6.56
CA LEU A 99 -14.40 18.00 6.86
C LEU A 99 -13.41 16.87 6.58
N LEU A 100 -13.73 15.65 7.04
CA LEU A 100 -12.91 14.48 6.75
C LEU A 100 -12.87 14.17 5.24
N LYS A 101 -14.01 14.28 4.55
CA LYS A 101 -14.06 14.09 3.08
C LYS A 101 -13.14 15.05 2.36
N ALA A 102 -13.18 16.34 2.72
CA ALA A 102 -12.34 17.37 2.13
C ALA A 102 -10.85 17.10 2.38
N ASP A 103 -10.48 16.73 3.61
CA ASP A 103 -9.09 16.37 3.96
C ASP A 103 -8.58 15.15 3.16
N VAL A 104 -9.40 14.11 3.05
CA VAL A 104 -9.06 12.91 2.27
C VAL A 104 -8.91 13.24 0.79
N LEU A 105 -9.81 14.02 0.21
CA LEU A 105 -9.72 14.45 -1.20
C LEU A 105 -8.46 15.29 -1.45
N HIS A 106 -8.13 16.20 -0.54
CA HIS A 106 -6.92 17.01 -0.60
C HIS A 106 -5.66 16.14 -0.58
N LYS A 107 -5.57 15.19 0.36
CA LYS A 107 -4.43 14.26 0.46
C LYS A 107 -4.33 13.35 -0.77
N LYS A 108 -5.45 12.80 -1.25
CA LYS A 108 -5.49 11.97 -2.46
C LYS A 108 -4.97 12.73 -3.68
N GLY A 109 -5.46 13.95 -3.91
CA GLY A 109 -5.02 14.80 -5.01
C GLY A 109 -3.54 15.19 -4.91
N PHE A 110 -3.04 15.47 -3.70
CA PHE A 110 -1.62 15.77 -3.47
C PHE A 110 -0.71 14.58 -3.83
N VAL A 111 -1.09 13.37 -3.41
CA VAL A 111 -0.33 12.15 -3.73
C VAL A 111 -0.38 11.85 -5.22
N THR A 112 -1.56 11.96 -5.86
CA THR A 112 -1.68 11.79 -7.31
C THR A 112 -0.79 12.78 -8.06
N ARG A 113 -0.81 14.06 -7.68
CA ARG A 113 0.06 15.08 -8.31
C ARG A 113 1.54 14.77 -8.11
N SER A 114 1.95 14.34 -6.92
CA SER A 114 3.33 13.98 -6.63
C SER A 114 3.81 12.81 -7.49
N LEU A 115 2.93 11.83 -7.72
CA LEU A 115 3.23 10.67 -8.56
C LEU A 115 3.41 11.05 -10.04
N PHE A 116 2.64 12.00 -10.56
CA PHE A 116 2.75 12.46 -11.95
C PHE A 116 3.92 13.42 -12.21
N LEU A 117 4.57 13.93 -11.17
CA LEU A 117 5.72 14.85 -11.28
C LEU A 117 7.09 14.16 -11.17
N LEU A 118 7.11 12.84 -11.00
CA LEU A 118 8.31 11.98 -11.03
C LEU A 118 8.39 11.24 -12.36
#